data_AF-A0AAP2APD0-F1
#
_entry.id   AF-A0AAP2APD0-F1
#
_cell.length_a   1.000
_cell.length_b   1.000
_cell.length_c   1.000
_cell.angle_alpha   90.00
_cell.angle_beta   90.00
_cell.angle_gamma   90.00
#
_symmetry.space_group_name_H-M   'P 1'
#
loop_
_entity.id
_entity.type
_entity.pdbx_description
1 polymer ?
#
loop_
_entity_poly.entity_id
_entity_poly.type
_entity_poly.pdbx_seq_one_letter_code
_entity_poly.pdbx_strand_id
1 'polypeptide(L)' 'QHQVFGRFTGHVVLDDGSRMEVTDLLGFAEEVRNRW' A
#
# COMPACT_ATOMS: atom_id res chain seq x y z
N GLN A 1 4.84 6.65 -16.04
CA GLN A 1 4.86 6.83 -14.57
C GLN A 1 3.48 7.38 -14.21
N HIS A 2 2.69 6.65 -13.41
CA HIS A 2 1.38 7.09 -12.93
C HIS A 2 1.31 6.90 -11.42
N GLN A 3 1.12 7.99 -10.68
CA GLN A 3 0.97 8.00 -9.22
C GLN A 3 -0.47 8.36 -8.86
N VAL A 4 -1.04 7.64 -7.89
CA VAL A 4 -2.39 7.89 -7.35
C VAL A 4 -2.32 7.97 -5.83
N PHE A 5 -3.02 8.94 -5.25
CA PHE A 5 -3.14 9.13 -3.80
C PHE A 5 -4.48 8.61 -3.29
N GLY A 6 -4.50 8.09 -2.07
CA GLY A 6 -5.72 7.57 -1.47
C GLY A 6 -5.53 7.09 -0.05
N ARG A 7 -6.41 6.18 0.36
CA ARG A 7 -6.47 5.66 1.72
C ARG A 7 -6.55 4.13 1.69
N PHE A 8 -5.72 3.48 2.49
CA PHE A 8 -5.63 2.03 2.58
C PHE A 8 -6.42 1.51 3.78
N THR A 9 -7.23 0.48 3.53
CA THR A 9 -7.93 -0.28 4.58
C THR A 9 -7.76 -1.77 4.28
N GLY A 10 -7.39 -2.55 5.28
CA GLY A 10 -7.08 -3.97 5.14
C GLY A 10 -6.29 -4.48 6.34
N HIS A 11 -5.44 -5.49 6.13
CA HIS A 11 -4.57 -6.02 7.18
C HIS A 11 -3.16 -6.23 6.64
N VAL A 12 -2.19 -6.17 7.54
CA VAL A 12 -0.80 -6.57 7.28
C VAL A 12 -0.44 -7.78 8.13
N VAL A 13 0.44 -8.63 7.61
CA VAL A 13 1.02 -9.75 8.35
C VAL A 13 2.40 -9.33 8.81
N LEU A 14 2.65 -9.39 10.13
CA LEU A 14 3.94 -9.06 10.73
C LEU A 14 4.93 -10.23 10.58
N ASP A 15 6.20 -9.96 10.85
CA ASP A 15 7.28 -10.97 10.73
C ASP A 15 7.06 -12.20 11.62
N ASP A 16 6.34 -12.06 12.73
CA ASP A 16 5.95 -13.15 13.64
C ASP A 16 4.70 -13.92 13.18
N GLY A 17 4.12 -13.55 12.03
CA GLY A 17 2.91 -14.14 11.46
C GLY A 17 1.60 -13.59 12.02
N SER A 18 1.64 -12.68 12.99
CA SER A 18 0.43 -12.03 13.50
C SER A 18 -0.18 -11.05 12.48
N ARG A 19 -1.50 -10.86 12.54
CA ARG A 19 -2.22 -9.91 11.68
C ARG A 19 -2.48 -8.62 12.44
N MET A 20 -2.26 -7.49 11.77
CA MET A 20 -2.61 -6.16 12.27
C MET A 20 -3.54 -5.47 11.27
N GLU A 21 -4.67 -4.98 11.76
CA GLU A 21 -5.63 -4.22 10.96
C GLU A 21 -5.10 -2.80 10.66
N VAL A 22 -5.33 -2.36 9.43
CA VAL A 22 -5.06 -1.01 8.95
C VAL A 22 -6.38 -0.42 8.52
N THR A 23 -6.76 0.70 9.12
CA THR A 23 -7.97 1.43 8.76
C THR A 23 -7.60 2.84 8.40
N ASP A 24 -8.03 3.27 7.21
CA ASP A 24 -7.97 4.66 6.82
C ASP A 24 -6.55 5.28 6.81
N LEU A 25 -5.55 4.47 6.47
CA LEU A 25 -4.16 4.92 6.39
C LEU A 25 -3.93 5.72 5.10
N LEU A 26 -3.49 6.97 5.23
CA LEU A 26 -3.14 7.80 4.07
C LEU A 26 -1.91 7.22 3.34
N GLY A 27 -1.96 7.18 2.02
CA GLY A 27 -0.81 6.76 1.22
C GLY A 27 -0.99 6.96 -0.28
N PHE A 28 -0.05 6.44 -1.05
CA PHE A 28 -0.05 6.51 -2.50
C PHE A 28 0.36 5.18 -3.12
N ALA A 29 -0.07 4.94 -4.35
CA ALA A 29 0.36 3.83 -5.18
C ALA A 29 0.97 4.39 -6.47
N GLU A 30 2.09 3.83 -6.91
CA GLU A 30 2.79 4.27 -8.11
C GLU A 30 2.99 3.08 -9.08
N GLU A 31 2.61 3.28 -10.34
CA GLU A 31 2.94 2.38 -11.43
C GLU A 31 4.06 3.00 -12.29
N VAL A 32 5.23 2.38 -12.25
CA VAL A 32 6.39 2.77 -13.07
C VAL A 32 6.56 1.75 -14.20
N ARG A 33 6.36 2.19 -15.44
CA ARG A 33 6.74 1.44 -16.65
C ARG A 33 7.99 2.07 -17.24
N ASN A 34 9.14 1.42 -17.08
CA ASN A 34 10.35 1.80 -17.78
C ASN A 34 10.33 1.22 -19.20
N ARG A 35 10.30 2.11 -20.20
CA ARG A 35 10.71 1.80 -21.58
C ARG A 35 11.92 2.69 -21.83
N TRP A 36 13.09 2.08 -21.85
CA TRP A 36 14.33 2.69 -22.34
C TRP A 36 14.15 3.28 -23.73
#